data_AF-A0A538FZ37-F1
#
_entry.id   AF-A0A538FZ37-F1
#
_cell.length_a   1.000
_cell.length_b   1.000
_cell.length_c   1.000
_cell.angle_alpha   90.00
_cell.angle_beta   90.00
_cell.angle_gamma   90.00
#
_symmetry.space_group_name_H-M   'P 1'
#
loop_
_entity.id
_entity.type
_entity.pdbx_description
1 polymer ?
#
loop_
_entity_poly.entity_id
_entity_poly.type
_entity_poly.pdbx_seq_one_letter_code
_entity_poly.pdbx_strand_id
1 'polypeptide(L)' 'MPRPPSVDHGVISLLWAIGLGAYIYYGSLAVGVSGGTAFIFAALGAFAIFVFVRVFGEQTPPRRYAARRRSQPRTNQD' A
#
# COMPACT_ATOMS: atom_id res chain seq x y z
N MET A 1 -0.53 -1.78 26.85
CA MET A 1 -1.30 -2.29 25.69
C MET A 1 -0.31 -2.60 24.57
N PRO A 2 -0.18 -3.86 24.11
CA PRO A 2 0.69 -4.19 22.97
C PRO A 2 0.23 -3.41 21.73
N ARG A 3 1.16 -2.69 21.10
CA ARG A 3 0.92 -2.11 19.78
C ARG A 3 0.76 -3.26 18.78
N PRO A 4 -0.31 -3.30 17.97
CA PRO A 4 -0.40 -4.31 16.92
C PRO A 4 0.83 -4.18 16.01
N PRO A 5 1.40 -5.31 15.54
CA PRO A 5 2.56 -5.28 14.66
C PRO A 5 2.21 -4.47 13.41
N SER A 6 2.99 -3.44 13.12
CA SER A 6 2.91 -2.74 11.85
C SER A 6 3.48 -3.67 10.79
N VAL A 7 2.63 -4.18 9.90
CA VAL A 7 3.10 -4.86 8.70
C VAL A 7 3.86 -3.84 7.86
N ASP A 8 5.08 -4.18 7.44
CA ASP A 8 5.92 -3.27 6.66
C ASP A 8 5.20 -2.85 5.38
N HIS A 9 5.29 -1.56 5.03
CA HIS A 9 4.71 -1.02 3.79
C HIS A 9 5.22 -1.76 2.53
N GLY A 10 6.46 -2.25 2.58
CA GLY A 10 7.04 -3.09 1.52
C GLY A 10 6.29 -4.42 1.34
N VAL A 11 5.80 -5.03 2.42
CA VAL A 11 5.06 -6.29 2.36
C VAL A 11 3.65 -6.07 1.82
N ILE A 12 2.98 -5.00 2.23
CA ILE A 12 1.64 -4.65 1.74
C ILE A 12 1.68 -4.30 0.24
N SER A 13 2.71 -3.57 -0.20
CA SER A 13 2.90 -3.24 -1.62
C SER A 13 3.21 -4.47 -2.48
N LEU A 14 4.00 -5.42 -1.97
CA LEU A 14 4.25 -6.69 -2.66
C LEU A 14 2.96 -7.51 -2.84
N LEU A 15 2.12 -7.61 -1.81
CA LEU A 15 0.84 -8.32 -1.90
C LEU A 15 -0.10 -7.71 -2.94
N TRP A 16 -0.18 -6.38 -3.01
CA TRP A 16 -0.98 -5.70 -4.03
C TRP A 16 -0.44 -5.93 -5.44
N ALA A 17 0.88 -5.85 -5.63
CA ALA A 17 1.50 -6.10 -6.92
C ALA A 17 1.22 -7.53 -7.44
N ILE A 18 1.32 -8.53 -6.56
CA ILE A 18 1.01 -9.92 -6.90
C ILE A 18 -0.47 -10.09 -7.21
N GLY A 19 -1.37 -9.57 -6.36
CA GLY A 19 -2.82 -9.70 -6.54
C GLY A 19 -3.31 -9.07 -7.84
N LEU A 20 -2.87 -7.84 -8.15
CA LEU A 20 -3.25 -7.17 -9.40
C LEU A 20 -2.58 -7.76 -10.63
N GLY A 21 -1.31 -8.17 -10.54
CA GLY A 21 -0.63 -8.87 -11.62
C GLY A 21 -1.36 -10.15 -12.01
N ALA A 22 -1.74 -10.95 -11.01
CA ALA A 22 -2.57 -12.13 -11.22
C ALA A 22 -3.94 -11.77 -11.82
N TYR A 23 -4.62 -10.75 -11.30
CA TYR A 23 -5.91 -10.29 -11.82
C TYR A 23 -5.84 -9.90 -13.30
N ILE A 24 -4.82 -9.13 -13.71
CA ILE A 24 -4.61 -8.72 -15.11
C ILE A 24 -4.28 -9.93 -15.99
N TYR A 25 -3.45 -10.85 -15.50
CA TYR A 25 -3.07 -12.06 -16.24
C TYR A 25 -4.29 -12.95 -16.52
N TYR A 26 -5.00 -13.35 -15.48
CA TYR A 26 -6.18 -14.22 -15.62
C TYR A 26 -7.32 -13.51 -16.33
N GLY A 27 -7.51 -12.21 -16.12
CA GLY A 27 -8.47 -11.39 -16.86
C GLY A 27 -8.15 -11.36 -18.36
N SER A 28 -6.89 -11.21 -18.73
CA SER A 28 -6.46 -11.22 -20.13
C SER A 28 -6.68 -12.59 -20.78
N LEU A 29 -6.36 -13.68 -20.07
CA LEU A 29 -6.65 -15.04 -20.53
C LEU A 29 -8.15 -15.27 -20.73
N ALA A 30 -9.00 -14.73 -19.85
CA ALA A 30 -10.46 -14.85 -19.95
C ALA A 30 -11.05 -14.16 -21.20
N VAL A 31 -10.40 -13.10 -21.70
CA VAL A 31 -10.81 -12.37 -22.92
C VAL A 31 -10.19 -12.99 -24.18
N GLY A 32 -9.46 -14.10 -24.08
CA GLY A 32 -8.86 -14.80 -25.21
C GLY A 32 -7.57 -14.17 -25.73
N VAL A 33 -6.93 -13.31 -24.93
CA VAL A 33 -5.62 -12.74 -25.26
C VAL A 33 -4.57 -13.86 -25.23
N SER A 34 -3.64 -13.85 -26.20
CA SER A 34 -2.54 -14.83 -26.22
C SER A 34 -1.77 -14.81 -24.89
N GLY A 35 -1.37 -15.98 -24.39
CA GLY A 35 -0.70 -16.09 -23.09
C GLY A 35 0.56 -15.22 -22.97
N GLY A 36 1.29 -15.04 -24.08
CA GLY A 36 2.45 -14.15 -24.13
C GLY A 36 2.08 -12.67 -23.96
N THR A 37 1.05 -12.20 -24.65
CA THR A 37 0.58 -10.81 -24.51
C THR A 37 -0.01 -10.55 -23.12
N ALA A 38 -0.82 -11.49 -22.61
CA ALA A 38 -1.38 -11.44 -21.26
C ALA A 38 -0.28 -11.36 -20.19
N PHE A 39 0.79 -12.15 -20.34
CA PHE A 39 1.92 -12.13 -19.43
C PHE A 39 2.65 -10.79 -19.41
N ILE A 40 2.89 -10.18 -20.58
CA ILE A 40 3.57 -8.88 -20.68
C ILE A 40 2.73 -7.79 -19.99
N PHE A 41 1.42 -7.73 -20.25
CA PHE A 41 0.54 -6.75 -19.60
C PHE A 41 0.46 -6.95 -18.09
N ALA A 42 0.38 -8.19 -17.62
CA ALA A 42 0.38 -8.51 -16.20
C ALA A 42 1.70 -8.12 -15.53
N ALA A 43 2.84 -8.42 -16.16
CA ALA A 43 4.16 -8.08 -15.64
C ALA A 43 4.37 -6.55 -15.58
N LEU A 44 4.00 -5.83 -16.64
CA LEU A 44 4.07 -4.37 -16.69
C LEU A 44 3.14 -3.73 -15.64
N GLY A 45 1.91 -4.23 -15.51
CA GLY A 45 0.95 -3.76 -14.52
C GLY A 45 1.45 -3.99 -13.09
N ALA A 46 1.86 -5.22 -12.77
CA ALA A 46 2.39 -5.57 -11.46
C ALA A 46 3.64 -4.74 -11.09
N PHE A 47 4.56 -4.56 -12.05
CA PHE A 47 5.77 -3.76 -11.85
C PHE A 47 5.44 -2.28 -11.62
N ALA A 48 4.54 -1.71 -12.45
CA ALA A 48 4.12 -0.31 -12.30
C ALA A 48 3.44 -0.06 -10.95
N ILE A 49 2.56 -0.96 -10.51
CA ILE A 49 1.88 -0.87 -9.21
C ILE A 49 2.89 -1.02 -8.06
N PHE A 50 3.80 -1.99 -8.14
CA PHE A 50 4.84 -2.17 -7.15
C PHE A 50 5.66 -0.89 -6.97
N VAL A 51 6.14 -0.31 -8.08
CA VAL A 51 6.92 0.94 -8.05
C VAL A 51 6.06 2.10 -7.53
N PHE A 52 4.82 2.23 -7.98
CA PHE A 52 3.91 3.28 -7.53
C PHE A 52 3.68 3.22 -6.02
N VAL A 53 3.29 2.06 -5.47
CA VAL A 53 3.05 1.92 -4.02
C VAL A 53 4.37 2.00 -3.23
N ARG A 54 5.47 1.48 -3.76
CA ARG A 54 6.78 1.54 -3.10
C ARG A 54 7.30 2.97 -2.95
N VAL A 55 7.07 3.82 -3.95
CA VAL A 55 7.55 5.20 -3.97
C VAL A 55 6.56 6.15 -3.26
N PHE A 56 5.25 5.98 -3.45
CA PHE A 56 4.23 6.90 -2.94
C PHE A 56 3.50 6.42 -1.67
N GLY A 57 3.66 5.16 -1.25
CA GLY A 57 2.94 4.58 -0.10
C GLY A 57 3.29 5.18 1.27
N GLU A 58 4.46 5.83 1.39
CA GLU A 58 4.88 6.50 2.63
C GLU A 58 4.20 7.86 2.86
N GLN A 59 3.44 8.37 1.88
CA GLN A 59 2.71 9.64 2.00
C GLN A 59 1.48 9.56 2.92
N THR A 60 1.27 8.46 3.65
CA THR A 60 0.24 8.41 4.69
C THR A 60 0.72 9.29 5.85
N PRO A 61 0.18 10.51 6.05
CA PRO A 61 0.62 11.35 7.14
C PRO A 61 0.41 10.59 8.46
N PRO A 62 1.39 10.59 9.38
CA PRO A 62 1.23 9.94 10.66
C PRO A 62 -0.06 10.46 11.30
N ARG A 63 -1.01 9.57 11.57
CA ARG A 63 -2.27 9.89 12.26
C ARG A 63 -2.02 10.14 13.75
N ARG A 64 -1.02 10.98 14.07
CA ARG A 64 -0.55 11.35 15.40
C ARG A 64 -0.18 12.83 15.42
N TYR A 65 -1.18 13.71 15.50
CA TYR A 65 -0.99 14.96 16.23
C TYR A 65 -2.26 15.62 16.78
N ALA A 66 -3.47 15.21 16.40
CA ALA A 66 -4.68 15.90 16.85
C ALA A 66 -5.06 15.68 18.33
N ALA A 67 -4.49 14.68 19.02
CA ALA A 67 -4.96 14.28 20.36
C ALA A 67 -4.11 14.78 21.54
N ARG A 68 -2.92 15.36 21.32
CA ARG A 68 -1.98 15.73 22.41
C ARG A 68 -1.89 17.23 22.72
N ARG A 69 -2.85 18.02 22.25
CA ARG A 69 -2.98 19.47 22.57
C ARG A 69 -4.21 19.80 23.43
N ARG A 70 -4.69 18.86 24.25
CA ARG A 70 -5.86 19.10 25.12
C ARG A 70 -5.62 18.69 26.59
N SER A 71 -4.37 18.75 27.04
CA SER A 71 -4.00 18.33 28.41
C SER A 71 -3.07 19.30 29.11
N GLN A 72 -3.00 20.56 28.68
CA GLN A 72 -2.25 21.57 29.44
C GLN A 72 -3.10 22.79 29.80
N PRO A 73 -4.06 22.66 30.74
CA PRO A 73 -4.37 23.72 31.67
C PRO A 73 -3.30 23.75 32.76
N ARG A 74 -2.46 24.78 32.65
CA ARG A 74 -1.60 25.40 33.67
C ARG A 74 -1.67 24.81 35.08
N THR A 75 -0.66 24.01 35.43
CA THR A 75 -0.12 24.04 36.79
C THR A 75 0.81 25.25 36.88
N ASN A 76 0.80 25.95 38.01
CA ASN A 76 1.55 27.17 38.36
C ASN A 76 0.80 28.48 38.08
N GLN A 77 0.02 28.89 39.08
CA GLN A 77 0.01 30.27 39.57
C GLN A 77 -0.20 30.19 41.08
N ASP A 78 0.78 30.76 41.78
CA ASP A 78 1.00 30.75 43.23
C ASP A 78 -0.09 31.47 44.04
#